data_AF-R6YLI6-F1
#
_entry.id   AF-R6YLI6-F1
#
_cell.length_a   1.000
_cell.length_b   1.000
_cell.length_c   1.000
_cell.angle_alpha   90.00
_cell.angle_beta   90.00
_cell.angle_gamma   90.00
#
_symmetry.space_group_name_H-M   'P 1'
#
loop_
_entity.id
_entity.type
_entity.pdbx_description
1 polymer ?
#
loop_
_entity_poly.entity_id
_entity_poly.type
_entity_poly.pdbx_seq_one_letter_code
_entity_poly.pdbx_strand_id
1 'polypeptide(L)'
;MRKEEIERRLHELRKKYISLVSSMQMAKAQKVKNKIEALERELEPHSLGDMLQDYTPEFKVEMLKKMHRLFVYSDLLEGAVLDFQSELESNGIQAEVVAMARKAVKEIRNIVRIPDEEKNPSLSEDFGNMCDEINLVVSNIINKYLAK
;
A
#
# COMPACT_ATOMS: atom_id res chain seq x y z
N MET A 1 -2.35 -15.83 -9.41
CA MET A 1 -3.48 -16.69 -9.86
C MET A 1 -3.80 -16.32 -11.30
N ARG A 2 -4.19 -17.28 -12.15
CA ARG A 2 -4.69 -16.95 -13.49
C ARG A 2 -6.09 -16.31 -13.37
N LYS A 3 -6.43 -15.33 -14.20
CA LYS A 3 -7.72 -14.59 -14.16
C LYS A 3 -8.94 -15.53 -14.07
N GLU A 4 -8.92 -16.62 -14.84
CA GLU A 4 -9.95 -17.67 -14.84
C GLU A 4 -10.13 -18.38 -13.48
N GLU A 5 -9.06 -18.49 -12.69
CA GLU A 5 -9.08 -19.13 -11.36
C GLU A 5 -9.75 -18.21 -10.32
N ILE A 6 -9.51 -16.89 -10.44
CA ILE A 6 -10.15 -15.87 -9.61
C ILE A 6 -11.65 -15.80 -9.93
N GLU A 7 -12.04 -15.81 -11.21
CA GLU A 7 -13.44 -15.79 -11.65
C GLU A 7 -14.22 -17.02 -11.14
N ARG A 8 -13.64 -18.22 -11.24
CA ARG A 8 -14.25 -19.44 -10.68
C ARG A 8 -14.46 -19.33 -9.17
N ARG A 9 -13.44 -18.84 -8.46
CA ARG A 9 -13.49 -18.68 -7.00
C ARG A 9 -14.51 -17.63 -6.57
N LEU A 10 -14.65 -16.54 -7.32
CA LEU A 10 -15.70 -15.54 -7.12
C LEU A 10 -17.09 -16.13 -7.28
N HIS A 11 -17.30 -16.95 -8.32
CA HIS A 11 -18.59 -17.63 -8.53
C HIS A 11 -18.98 -18.54 -7.35
N GLU A 12 -18.03 -19.33 -6.86
CA GLU A 12 -18.25 -20.19 -5.69
C GLU A 12 -18.56 -19.40 -4.41
N LEU A 13 -17.82 -18.32 -4.17
CA LEU A 13 -18.05 -17.46 -3.00
C LEU A 13 -19.40 -16.73 -3.08
N ARG A 14 -19.82 -16.26 -4.26
CA ARG A 14 -21.13 -15.64 -4.46
C ARG A 14 -22.26 -16.63 -4.19
N LYS A 15 -22.17 -17.87 -4.69
CA LYS A 15 -23.12 -18.95 -4.36
C LYS A 15 -23.19 -19.21 -2.85
N LYS A 16 -22.02 -19.29 -2.20
CA LYS A 16 -21.93 -19.50 -0.75
C LYS A 16 -22.52 -18.33 0.04
N TYR A 17 -22.30 -17.10 -0.40
CA TYR A 17 -22.87 -15.91 0.20
C TYR A 17 -24.41 -15.95 0.17
N ILE A 18 -25.00 -16.22 -1.01
CA ILE A 18 -26.46 -16.34 -1.16
C ILE A 18 -27.03 -17.41 -0.22
N SER A 19 -26.41 -18.60 -0.17
CA SER A 19 -26.84 -19.67 0.75
C SER A 19 -26.77 -19.27 2.23
N LEU A 20 -25.74 -18.52 2.64
CA LEU A 20 -25.59 -18.06 4.02
C LEU A 20 -26.60 -16.97 4.38
N VAL A 21 -26.93 -16.07 3.44
CA VAL A 21 -27.97 -15.05 3.62
C VAL A 21 -29.34 -15.72 3.72
N SER A 22 -29.66 -16.66 2.82
CA SER A 22 -30.91 -17.43 2.85
C SER A 22 -31.08 -18.25 4.13
N SER A 23 -29.99 -18.68 4.77
CA SER A 23 -30.01 -19.40 6.05
C SER A 23 -29.83 -18.49 7.28
N MET A 24 -29.94 -17.16 7.11
CA MET A 24 -29.81 -16.14 8.16
C MET A 24 -28.48 -16.17 8.94
N GLN A 25 -27.42 -16.77 8.38
CA GLN A 25 -26.10 -16.86 9.00
C GLN A 25 -25.25 -15.60 8.75
N MET A 26 -25.74 -14.43 9.18
CA MET A 26 -25.22 -13.11 8.79
C MET A 26 -23.74 -12.89 9.12
N ALA A 27 -23.25 -13.36 10.28
CA ALA A 27 -21.84 -13.23 10.64
C ALA A 27 -20.90 -13.99 9.68
N LYS A 28 -21.34 -15.16 9.19
CA LYS A 28 -20.59 -15.93 8.20
C LYS A 28 -20.74 -15.35 6.81
N ALA A 29 -21.93 -14.84 6.47
CA ALA A 29 -22.20 -14.14 5.22
C ALA A 29 -21.28 -12.91 5.09
N GLN A 30 -21.12 -12.11 6.15
CA GLN A 30 -20.22 -10.96 6.14
C GLN A 30 -18.75 -11.35 5.88
N LYS A 31 -18.26 -12.45 6.50
CA LYS A 31 -16.91 -12.96 6.22
C LYS A 31 -16.72 -13.40 4.78
N VAL A 32 -17.76 -13.95 4.15
CA VAL A 32 -17.72 -14.34 2.73
C VAL A 32 -17.80 -13.10 1.83
N LYS A 33 -18.62 -12.10 2.17
CA LYS A 33 -18.70 -10.82 1.46
C LYS A 33 -17.35 -10.11 1.41
N ASN A 34 -16.66 -10.00 2.55
CA ASN A 34 -15.32 -9.38 2.59
C ASN A 34 -14.30 -10.12 1.70
N LYS A 35 -14.43 -11.45 1.55
CA LYS A 35 -13.57 -12.25 0.66
C LYS A 35 -13.91 -12.04 -0.82
N ILE A 36 -15.20 -11.87 -1.14
CA ILE A 36 -15.65 -11.50 -2.50
C ILE A 36 -15.07 -10.14 -2.85
N GLU A 37 -15.24 -9.12 -2.00
CA GLU A 37 -14.72 -7.76 -2.22
C GLU A 37 -13.19 -7.71 -2.33
N ALA A 38 -12.47 -8.60 -1.66
CA ALA A 38 -11.01 -8.71 -1.81
C ALA A 38 -10.62 -9.32 -3.17
N LEU A 39 -11.28 -10.40 -3.59
CA LEU A 39 -11.04 -11.04 -4.89
C LEU A 39 -11.50 -10.19 -6.07
N GLU A 40 -12.56 -9.39 -5.92
CA GLU A 40 -13.01 -8.43 -6.93
C GLU A 40 -11.97 -7.33 -7.14
N ARG A 41 -11.35 -6.83 -6.06
CA ARG A 41 -10.22 -5.89 -6.12
C ARG A 41 -8.98 -6.47 -6.80
N GLU A 42 -8.77 -7.79 -6.70
CA GLU A 42 -7.68 -8.48 -7.42
C GLU A 42 -8.00 -8.71 -8.91
N LEU A 43 -9.27 -8.88 -9.27
CA LEU A 43 -9.70 -9.18 -10.65
C LEU A 43 -9.74 -7.92 -11.53
N GLU A 44 -10.24 -6.82 -10.97
CA GLU A 44 -10.23 -5.50 -11.56
C GLU A 44 -9.66 -4.52 -10.53
N PRO A 45 -8.32 -4.40 -10.46
CA PRO A 45 -7.73 -3.27 -9.77
C PRO A 45 -8.20 -2.03 -10.51
N HIS A 46 -9.26 -1.38 -10.01
CA HIS A 46 -9.70 -0.12 -10.55
C HIS A 46 -8.54 0.83 -10.33
N SER A 47 -7.94 1.33 -11.41
CA SER A 47 -6.90 2.34 -11.26
C SER A 47 -7.53 3.53 -10.54
N LEU A 48 -6.76 4.21 -9.69
CA LEU A 48 -7.27 5.43 -9.06
C LEU A 48 -7.73 6.43 -10.15
N GLY A 49 -7.08 6.41 -11.33
CA GLY A 49 -7.50 7.13 -12.53
C GLY A 49 -8.93 6.81 -12.97
N ASP A 50 -9.29 5.54 -13.07
CA ASP A 50 -10.63 5.08 -13.48
C ASP A 50 -11.69 5.45 -12.44
N MET A 51 -11.39 5.27 -11.15
CA MET A 51 -12.30 5.66 -10.07
C MET A 51 -12.54 7.17 -10.00
N LEU A 52 -11.59 7.96 -10.50
CA LEU A 52 -11.63 9.41 -10.45
C LEU A 52 -12.19 10.03 -11.74
N GLN A 53 -12.48 9.28 -12.81
CA GLN A 53 -12.85 9.82 -14.13
C GLN A 53 -13.99 10.84 -14.10
N ASP A 54 -15.03 10.62 -13.27
CA ASP A 54 -16.21 11.48 -13.18
C ASP A 54 -16.05 12.71 -12.27
N TYR A 55 -14.89 12.86 -11.61
CA TYR A 55 -14.64 13.96 -10.68
C TYR A 55 -14.03 15.18 -11.37
N THR A 56 -14.18 16.34 -10.72
CA THR A 56 -13.62 17.60 -11.21
C THR A 56 -12.08 17.54 -11.28
N PRO A 57 -11.45 18.30 -12.20
CA PRO A 57 -9.98 18.37 -12.30
C PRO A 57 -9.30 18.72 -10.98
N GLU A 58 -9.87 19.63 -10.19
CA GLU A 58 -9.31 20.08 -8.91
C GLU A 58 -9.32 18.94 -7.89
N PHE A 59 -10.41 18.16 -7.84
CA PHE A 59 -10.51 17.00 -6.96
C PHE A 59 -9.50 15.92 -7.36
N LYS A 60 -9.35 15.66 -8.66
CA LYS A 60 -8.36 14.72 -9.20
C LYS A 60 -6.94 15.11 -8.77
N VAL A 61 -6.56 16.38 -8.95
CA VAL A 61 -5.24 16.89 -8.54
C VAL A 61 -5.01 16.71 -7.05
N GLU A 62 -6.01 17.02 -6.21
CA GLU A 62 -5.88 16.85 -4.76
C GLU A 62 -5.78 15.37 -4.34
N MET A 63 -6.50 14.46 -4.99
CA MET A 63 -6.37 13.03 -4.74
C MET A 63 -5.01 12.51 -5.18
N LEU A 64 -4.50 12.93 -6.33
CA LEU A 64 -3.16 12.60 -6.79
C LEU A 64 -2.11 13.07 -5.79
N LYS A 65 -2.18 14.32 -5.29
CA LYS A 65 -1.25 14.80 -4.23
C LYS A 65 -1.30 13.93 -2.98
N LYS A 66 -2.49 13.53 -2.52
CA LYS A 66 -2.64 12.67 -1.33
C LYS A 66 -2.09 11.27 -1.57
N MET A 67 -2.28 10.73 -2.77
CA MET A 67 -1.71 9.45 -3.19
C MET A 67 -0.18 9.51 -3.20
N HIS A 68 0.42 10.55 -3.80
CA HIS A 68 1.88 10.74 -3.78
C HIS A 68 2.42 10.85 -2.36
N ARG A 69 1.73 11.57 -1.46
CA ARG A 69 2.12 11.61 -0.03
C ARG A 69 2.11 10.23 0.62
N LEU A 70 1.10 9.41 0.33
CA LEU A 70 1.05 8.04 0.85
C LEU A 70 2.22 7.21 0.35
N PHE A 71 2.56 7.32 -0.93
CA PHE A 71 3.68 6.61 -1.56
C PHE A 71 5.01 7.05 -0.95
N VAL A 72 5.26 8.35 -0.86
CA VAL A 72 6.49 8.91 -0.27
C VAL A 72 6.65 8.46 1.20
N TYR A 73 5.61 8.58 2.03
CA TYR A 73 5.73 8.17 3.44
C TYR A 73 5.96 6.67 3.61
N SER A 74 5.45 5.88 2.68
CA SER A 74 5.66 4.44 2.64
C SER A 74 7.13 4.11 2.32
N ASP A 75 7.69 4.77 1.31
CA ASP A 75 9.08 4.61 0.88
C ASP A 75 10.07 5.08 1.95
N LEU A 76 9.85 6.27 2.52
CA LEU A 76 10.69 6.80 3.60
C LEU A 76 10.69 5.91 4.84
N LEU A 77 9.54 5.29 5.17
CA LEU A 77 9.47 4.33 6.27
C LEU A 77 10.26 3.05 5.94
N GLU A 78 10.18 2.54 4.71
CA GLU A 78 10.99 1.39 4.29
C GLU A 78 12.48 1.70 4.41
N GLY A 79 12.93 2.84 3.87
CA GLY A 79 14.33 3.30 3.98
C GLY A 79 14.80 3.43 5.43
N ALA A 80 14.06 4.17 6.26
CA ALA A 80 14.42 4.38 7.67
C ALA A 80 14.52 3.07 8.48
N VAL A 81 13.67 2.08 8.16
CA VAL A 81 13.70 0.76 8.81
C VAL A 81 14.93 -0.03 8.38
N LEU A 82 15.29 0.02 7.09
CA LEU A 82 16.49 -0.64 6.57
C LEU A 82 17.76 -0.04 7.18
N ASP A 83 17.86 1.29 7.23
CA ASP A 83 19.02 1.98 7.81
C ASP A 83 19.17 1.68 9.30
N PHE A 84 18.07 1.75 10.06
CA PHE A 84 18.10 1.46 11.50
C PHE A 84 18.43 0.00 11.79
N GLN A 85 17.89 -0.93 11.00
CA GLN A 85 18.21 -2.35 11.10
C GLN A 85 19.69 -2.59 10.80
N SER A 86 20.21 -2.03 9.71
CA SER A 86 21.61 -2.18 9.31
C SER A 86 22.57 -1.72 10.41
N GLU A 87 22.28 -0.58 11.06
CA GLU A 87 23.08 -0.09 12.18
C GLU A 87 23.03 -1.04 13.39
N LEU A 88 21.84 -1.51 13.78
CA LEU A 88 21.69 -2.44 14.90
C LEU A 88 22.39 -3.79 14.65
N GLU A 89 22.22 -4.36 13.46
CA GLU A 89 22.84 -5.63 13.06
C GLU A 89 24.36 -5.53 13.00
N SER A 90 24.89 -4.41 12.49
CA SER A 90 26.33 -4.13 12.47
C SER A 90 26.95 -4.05 13.88
N ASN A 91 26.12 -3.76 14.89
CA ASN A 91 26.49 -3.72 16.30
C ASN A 91 26.07 -4.99 17.08
N GLY A 92 25.55 -6.02 16.40
CA GLY A 92 25.13 -7.28 17.03
C GLY A 92 23.87 -7.19 17.89
N ILE A 93 23.06 -6.13 17.72
CA ILE A 93 21.85 -5.87 18.51
C ILE A 93 20.62 -6.41 17.77
N GLN A 94 19.84 -7.25 18.44
CA GLN A 94 18.51 -7.64 17.98
C GLN A 94 17.44 -6.85 18.75
N ALA A 95 16.63 -6.08 18.03
CA ALA A 95 15.58 -5.26 18.63
C ALA A 95 14.19 -5.64 18.10
N GLU A 96 13.23 -5.83 19.01
CA GLU A 96 11.83 -6.15 18.67
C GLU A 96 11.20 -5.11 17.74
N VAL A 97 11.60 -3.84 17.90
CA VAL A 97 11.15 -2.74 17.05
C VAL A 97 11.47 -2.97 15.57
N VAL A 98 12.59 -3.60 15.23
CA VAL A 98 12.94 -3.97 13.84
C VAL A 98 11.97 -5.02 13.32
N ALA A 99 11.63 -6.02 14.13
CA ALA A 99 10.67 -7.05 13.72
C ALA A 99 9.27 -6.48 13.47
N MET A 100 8.82 -5.56 14.34
CA MET A 100 7.54 -4.84 14.14
C MET A 100 7.57 -4.00 12.87
N ALA A 101 8.65 -3.25 12.65
CA ALA A 101 8.76 -2.37 11.52
C ALA A 101 8.85 -3.14 10.20
N ARG A 102 9.59 -4.25 10.14
CA ARG A 102 9.61 -5.16 8.99
C ARG A 102 8.23 -5.70 8.62
N LYS A 103 7.41 -6.02 9.63
CA LYS A 103 6.03 -6.47 9.39
C LYS A 103 5.21 -5.36 8.74
N ALA A 104 5.34 -4.12 9.21
CA ALA A 104 4.66 -2.97 8.63
C ALA A 104 5.13 -2.70 7.18
N VAL A 105 6.45 -2.68 6.95
CA VAL A 105 7.06 -2.49 5.61
C VAL A 105 6.55 -3.55 4.63
N LYS A 106 6.44 -4.82 5.05
CA LYS A 106 5.94 -5.88 4.17
C LYS A 106 4.51 -5.62 3.68
N GLU A 107 3.63 -5.10 4.53
CA GLU A 107 2.25 -4.76 4.15
C GLU A 107 2.22 -3.50 3.27
N ILE A 108 3.09 -2.53 3.56
CA ILE A 108 3.18 -1.24 2.88
C ILE A 108 3.87 -1.35 1.51
N ARG A 109 4.75 -2.34 1.30
CA ARG A 109 5.48 -2.53 0.03
C ARG A 109 4.57 -2.65 -1.19
N ASN A 110 3.33 -3.10 -1.01
CA ASN A 110 2.37 -3.17 -2.11
C ASN A 110 1.90 -1.79 -2.60
N ILE A 111 2.02 -0.75 -1.76
CA ILE A 111 1.62 0.62 -2.08
C ILE A 111 2.68 1.29 -2.97
N VAL A 112 3.97 1.14 -2.64
CA VAL A 112 5.09 1.73 -3.40
C VAL A 112 5.33 1.08 -4.76
N ARG A 113 4.81 -0.14 -4.99
CA ARG A 113 4.89 -0.81 -6.31
C ARG A 113 3.94 -0.22 -7.34
N ILE A 114 2.93 0.55 -6.93
CA ILE A 114 1.93 1.10 -7.84
C ILE A 114 2.58 2.08 -8.84
N PRO A 115 3.40 3.08 -8.43
CA PRO A 115 4.17 3.90 -9.36
C PRO A 115 5.02 3.11 -10.36
N ASP A 116 5.67 2.03 -9.91
CA ASP A 116 6.52 1.19 -10.78
C ASP A 116 5.69 0.38 -11.79
N GLU A 117 4.50 -0.07 -11.39
CA GLU A 117 3.58 -0.84 -12.22
C GLU A 117 2.96 0.00 -13.35
N GLU A 118 2.90 1.33 -13.20
CA GLU A 118 2.49 2.27 -14.25
C GLU A 118 3.49 2.33 -15.42
N LYS A 119 4.70 1.74 -15.28
CA LYS A 119 5.75 1.66 -16.32
C LYS A 119 6.07 2.99 -16.98
N ASN A 120 5.94 4.09 -16.24
CA ASN A 120 6.30 5.43 -16.69
C ASN A 120 7.66 5.82 -16.08
N PRO A 121 8.75 5.83 -16.86
CA PRO A 121 10.09 6.10 -16.34
C PRO A 121 10.22 7.49 -15.69
N SER A 122 9.57 8.51 -16.26
CA SER A 122 9.56 9.87 -15.71
C SER A 122 8.90 9.90 -14.34
N LEU A 123 7.78 9.20 -14.17
CA LEU A 123 7.06 9.15 -12.90
C LEU A 123 7.89 8.47 -11.81
N SER A 124 8.61 7.40 -12.15
CA SER A 124 9.49 6.68 -11.22
C SER A 124 10.71 7.53 -10.82
N GLU A 125 11.33 8.22 -11.79
CA GLU A 125 12.46 9.12 -11.54
C GLU A 125 12.06 10.35 -10.70
N ASP A 126 10.96 11.02 -11.08
CA ASP A 126 10.43 12.16 -10.33
C ASP A 126 10.02 11.77 -8.90
N PHE A 127 9.50 10.55 -8.73
CA PHE A 127 9.16 10.02 -7.41
C PHE A 127 10.41 9.77 -6.55
N GLY A 128 11.45 9.14 -7.11
CA GLY A 128 12.72 8.94 -6.41
C GLY A 128 13.36 10.25 -5.97
N ASN A 129 13.45 11.22 -6.89
CA ASN A 129 13.97 12.56 -6.58
C ASN A 129 13.18 13.25 -5.46
N MET A 130 11.85 13.13 -5.47
CA MET A 130 10.99 13.68 -4.42
C MET A 130 11.23 13.01 -3.07
N CYS A 131 11.39 11.69 -3.03
CA CYS A 131 11.73 10.96 -1.81
C CYS A 131 13.07 11.43 -1.24
N ASP A 132 14.10 11.56 -2.07
CA ASP A 132 15.43 12.02 -1.66
C ASP A 132 15.41 13.43 -1.08
N GLU A 133 14.73 14.37 -1.75
CA GLU A 133 14.57 15.75 -1.26
C GLU A 133 13.88 15.78 0.11
N ILE A 134 12.81 15.01 0.28
CA ILE A 134 12.07 14.97 1.54
C ILE A 134 12.92 14.32 2.63
N ASN A 135 13.65 13.25 2.33
CA ASN A 135 14.53 12.58 3.28
C ASN A 135 15.64 13.52 3.78
N LEU A 136 16.22 14.33 2.88
CA LEU A 136 17.20 15.35 3.24
C LEU A 136 16.60 16.40 4.20
N VAL A 137 15.39 16.90 3.90
CA VAL A 137 14.71 17.88 4.76
C VAL A 137 14.42 17.29 6.14
N VAL A 138 13.90 16.06 6.21
CA VAL A 138 13.61 15.35 7.46
C VAL A 138 14.89 15.16 8.27
N SER A 139 15.96 14.65 7.65
CA SER A 139 17.27 14.48 8.29
C SER A 139 17.80 15.78 8.87
N ASN A 140 17.73 16.88 8.11
CA ASN A 140 18.16 18.20 8.58
C ASN A 140 17.35 18.68 9.80
N ILE A 141 16.04 18.44 9.81
CA ILE A 141 15.18 18.76 10.95
C ILE A 141 15.59 17.92 12.17
N ILE A 142 15.74 16.60 12.02
CA ILE A 142 16.15 15.70 13.11
C ILE A 142 17.49 16.16 13.70
N ASN A 143 18.51 16.36 12.86
CA ASN A 143 19.84 16.80 13.27
C ASN A 143 19.79 18.14 14.03
N LYS A 144 18.96 19.09 13.57
CA LYS A 144 18.75 20.36 14.29
C LYS A 144 18.19 20.16 15.71
N TYR A 145 17.33 19.18 15.92
CA TYR A 145 16.78 18.89 17.26
C TYR A 145 17.71 18.07 18.14
N LEU A 146 18.55 17.20 17.55
CA LEU A 146 19.55 16.40 18.27
C LEU A 146 20.83 17.18 18.60
N ALA A 147 21.13 18.26 17.89
CA ALA A 147 22.27 19.13 18.16
C ALA A 147 22.09 20.06 19.39
N LYS A 148 21.04 19.85 20.18
CA LYS A 148 20.76 20.56 21.43
C LYS A 148 21.20 19.73 22.63
#